data_AF-A0A769NE77-F1
#
_entry.id   AF-A0A769NE77-F1
#
_cell.length_a   1.000
_cell.length_b   1.000
_cell.length_c   1.000
_cell.angle_alpha   90.00
_cell.angle_beta   90.00
_cell.angle_gamma   90.00
#
_symmetry.space_group_name_H-M   'P 1'
#
loop_
_entity.id
_entity.type
_entity.pdbx_description
1 polymer ?
#
loop_
_entity_poly.entity_id
_entity_poly.type
_entity_poly.pdbx_seq_one_letter_code
_entity_poly.pdbx_strand_id
1 'polypeptide(L)'
;PSGPSDGDTSVRTVSLLPTAGEAAAQGWTITGGSVALEDGVFKVTKQSNKTWSLMHPVDDAVSLLTRGGRLSCKFRLSGALTNNQFGLGIYLCTDVALPDVVAMTGTGNPFLMSFFTQTTDGKLNLMHH
;
A
#
# COMPACT_ATOMS: atom_id res chain seq x y z
N PRO A 1 -7.46 -25.70 -34.72
CA PRO A 1 -8.06 -24.91 -33.61
C PRO A 1 -7.12 -24.91 -32.40
N SER A 2 -6.36 -23.83 -32.23
CA SER A 2 -5.54 -23.61 -31.04
C SER A 2 -6.51 -23.37 -29.87
N GLY A 3 -6.43 -24.20 -28.83
CA GLY A 3 -7.23 -24.02 -27.62
C GLY A 3 -6.95 -22.66 -26.96
N PRO A 4 -7.84 -22.20 -26.05
CA PRO A 4 -7.57 -20.97 -25.31
C PRO A 4 -6.26 -21.16 -24.56
N SER A 5 -5.31 -20.24 -24.77
CA SER A 5 -4.09 -20.21 -23.98
C SER A 5 -4.50 -20.11 -22.51
N ASP A 6 -4.02 -21.04 -21.69
CA ASP A 6 -4.15 -20.99 -20.24
C ASP A 6 -3.53 -19.66 -19.77
N GLY A 7 -4.37 -18.64 -19.64
CA GLY A 7 -3.95 -17.33 -19.15
C GLY A 7 -3.38 -17.54 -17.76
N ASP A 8 -2.15 -17.08 -17.54
CA ASP A 8 -1.41 -17.19 -16.29
C ASP A 8 -2.32 -16.84 -15.08
N THR A 9 -2.86 -17.89 -14.45
CA THR A 9 -3.74 -17.80 -13.27
C THR A 9 -2.91 -17.65 -11.99
N SER A 10 -1.61 -17.39 -12.07
CA SER A 10 -0.79 -17.20 -10.88
C SER A 10 -1.26 -15.97 -10.12
N VAL A 11 -1.60 -16.18 -8.84
CA VAL A 11 -1.91 -15.10 -7.92
C VAL A 11 -0.63 -14.34 -7.66
N ARG A 12 -0.51 -13.15 -8.25
CA ARG A 12 0.60 -12.23 -7.96
C ARG A 12 0.45 -11.72 -6.53
N THR A 13 1.44 -12.00 -5.70
CA THR A 13 1.45 -11.58 -4.29
C THR A 13 2.66 -10.70 -4.05
N VAL A 14 2.43 -9.46 -3.61
CA VAL A 14 3.45 -8.59 -3.03
C VAL A 14 3.17 -8.52 -1.54
N SER A 15 4.16 -8.80 -0.71
CA SER A 15 4.01 -8.81 0.74
C SER A 15 5.25 -8.24 1.41
N LEU A 16 5.05 -7.71 2.62
CA LEU A 16 6.12 -7.42 3.56
C LEU A 16 5.86 -8.27 4.81
N LEU A 17 6.68 -9.31 5.00
CA LEU A 17 6.47 -10.31 6.05
C LEU A 17 7.65 -10.31 7.01
N PRO A 18 7.45 -10.13 8.32
CA PRO A 18 8.55 -10.20 9.30
C PRO A 18 9.35 -11.50 9.24
N THR A 19 8.69 -12.62 8.92
CA THR A 19 9.30 -13.94 8.79
C THR A 19 10.19 -14.09 7.54
N ALA A 20 10.09 -13.16 6.58
CA ALA A 20 10.89 -13.16 5.35
C ALA A 20 12.13 -12.24 5.45
N GLY A 21 12.49 -11.79 6.65
CA GLY A 21 13.70 -11.01 6.93
C GLY A 21 13.51 -9.51 6.74
N GLU A 22 14.61 -8.78 6.55
CA GLU A 22 14.59 -7.32 6.45
C GLU A 22 13.78 -6.80 5.26
N ALA A 23 13.15 -5.63 5.42
CA ALA A 23 12.29 -5.03 4.40
C ALA A 23 13.03 -4.81 3.07
N ALA A 24 14.29 -4.36 3.13
CA ALA A 24 15.12 -4.15 1.95
C ALA A 24 15.43 -5.45 1.20
N ALA A 25 15.64 -6.56 1.91
CA ALA A 25 15.84 -7.87 1.31
C ALA A 25 14.57 -8.39 0.61
N GLN A 26 13.40 -7.89 1.01
CA GLN A 26 12.11 -8.16 0.37
C GLN A 26 11.76 -7.13 -0.72
N GLY A 27 12.69 -6.28 -1.14
CA GLY A 27 12.50 -5.31 -2.23
C GLY A 27 11.83 -3.99 -1.82
N TRP A 28 11.65 -3.73 -0.52
CA TRP A 28 11.04 -2.50 -0.04
C TRP A 28 12.07 -1.39 0.19
N THR A 29 11.76 -0.18 -0.27
CA THR A 29 12.62 1.01 -0.14
C THR A 29 12.00 2.01 0.80
N ILE A 30 12.74 2.44 1.82
CA ILE A 30 12.33 3.46 2.80
C ILE A 30 12.91 4.83 2.43
N THR A 31 12.10 5.88 2.51
CA THR A 31 12.55 7.28 2.43
C THR A 31 12.04 8.07 3.62
N GLY A 32 12.78 9.09 4.07
CA GLY A 32 12.36 10.00 5.16
C GLY A 32 12.14 9.33 6.52
N GLY A 33 12.67 8.11 6.72
CA GLY A 33 12.46 7.29 7.90
C GLY A 33 13.45 6.14 7.96
N SER A 34 13.26 5.27 8.95
CA SER A 34 13.92 3.96 9.05
C SER A 34 12.87 2.88 9.25
N VAL A 35 13.22 1.66 8.84
CA VAL A 35 12.46 0.44 9.11
C VAL A 35 13.41 -0.54 9.81
N ALA A 36 12.97 -1.09 10.92
CA ALA A 36 13.70 -2.12 11.66
C ALA A 36 12.78 -3.31 11.93
N LEU A 37 13.31 -4.52 11.80
CA LEU A 37 12.65 -5.74 12.23
C LEU A 37 12.95 -5.98 13.72
N GLU A 38 11.96 -5.74 14.58
CA GLU A 38 12.07 -5.87 16.03
C GLU A 38 10.88 -6.71 16.54
N ASP A 39 11.12 -7.70 17.41
CA ASP A 39 10.07 -8.51 18.05
C ASP A 39 9.01 -9.10 17.09
N GLY A 40 9.44 -9.51 15.89
CA GLY A 40 8.57 -10.11 14.88
C GLY A 40 7.63 -9.12 14.19
N VAL A 41 7.88 -7.81 14.29
CA VAL A 41 7.16 -6.75 13.58
C VAL A 41 8.12 -5.76 12.91
N PHE A 42 7.66 -5.12 11.84
CA PHE A 42 8.38 -3.97 11.29
C PHE A 42 7.99 -2.71 12.05
N LYS A 43 8.99 -2.05 12.61
CA LYS A 43 8.85 -0.74 13.25
C LYS A 43 9.36 0.33 12.32
N VAL A 44 8.46 1.22 11.92
CA VAL A 44 8.79 2.38 11.08
C VAL A 44 8.96 3.60 11.96
N THR A 45 10.10 4.26 11.87
CA THR A 45 10.38 5.51 12.58
C THR A 45 10.56 6.63 11.57
N LYS A 46 9.73 7.66 11.68
CA LYS A 46 9.81 8.88 10.87
C LYS A 46 11.01 9.72 11.29
N GLN A 47 11.78 10.24 10.34
CA GLN A 47 12.77 11.28 10.61
C GLN A 47 12.06 12.60 10.91
N SER A 48 12.60 13.37 11.86
CA SER A 48 12.01 14.66 12.26
C SER A 48 11.83 15.59 11.05
N ASN A 49 10.67 16.25 10.98
CA ASN A 49 10.29 17.18 9.90
C ASN A 49 10.30 16.59 8.47
N LYS A 50 10.26 15.26 8.29
CA LYS A 50 10.13 14.61 6.99
C LYS A 50 8.83 13.82 6.85
N THR A 51 8.28 13.73 5.65
CA THR A 51 7.33 12.65 5.34
C THR A 51 8.15 11.38 5.09
N TRP A 52 7.62 10.22 5.45
CA TRP A 52 8.25 8.94 5.15
C TRP A 52 7.40 8.13 4.18
N SER A 53 8.03 7.28 3.39
CA SER A 53 7.36 6.27 2.55
C SER A 53 8.13 4.96 2.59
N LEU A 54 7.41 3.85 2.58
CA LEU A 54 7.95 2.51 2.39
C LEU A 54 7.33 1.96 1.10
N MET A 55 8.13 1.79 0.06
CA MET A 55 7.67 1.58 -1.31
C MET A 55 8.16 0.25 -1.87
N HIS A 56 7.32 -0.40 -2.66
CA HIS A 56 7.67 -1.57 -3.46
C HIS A 56 6.97 -1.43 -4.83
N PRO A 57 7.68 -1.64 -5.96
CA PRO A 57 7.06 -1.58 -7.28
C PRO A 57 6.04 -2.70 -7.47
N VAL A 58 4.99 -2.45 -8.25
CA VAL A 58 3.96 -3.45 -8.58
C VAL A 58 3.71 -3.38 -10.09
N ASP A 59 4.25 -4.34 -10.84
CA ASP A 59 4.28 -4.27 -12.31
C ASP A 59 2.90 -4.43 -12.98
N ASP A 60 1.95 -5.09 -12.32
CA ASP A 60 0.64 -5.44 -12.89
C ASP A 60 -0.51 -5.04 -11.96
N ALA A 61 -0.41 -3.84 -11.39
CA ALA A 61 -1.41 -3.32 -10.45
C ALA A 61 -2.82 -3.24 -11.08
N VAL A 62 -2.90 -2.88 -12.37
CA VAL A 62 -4.17 -2.74 -13.13
C VAL A 62 -4.96 -4.03 -13.20
N SER A 63 -4.31 -5.18 -13.07
CA SER A 63 -5.01 -6.47 -13.06
C SER A 63 -5.97 -6.67 -11.88
N LEU A 64 -5.83 -5.88 -10.81
CA LEU A 64 -6.81 -5.84 -9.73
C LEU A 64 -8.21 -5.43 -10.22
N LEU A 65 -8.29 -4.62 -11.28
CA LEU A 65 -9.55 -4.14 -11.83
C LEU A 65 -10.30 -5.22 -12.62
N THR A 66 -9.57 -6.16 -13.24
CA THR A 66 -10.16 -7.19 -14.10
C THR A 66 -10.25 -8.55 -13.41
N ARG A 67 -9.34 -8.85 -12.48
CA ARG A 67 -9.27 -10.14 -11.76
C ARG A 67 -9.74 -10.04 -10.32
N GLY A 68 -9.98 -8.84 -9.81
CA GLY A 68 -10.19 -8.61 -8.38
C GLY A 68 -8.92 -8.86 -7.56
N GLY A 69 -9.03 -8.69 -6.26
CA GLY A 69 -7.92 -8.93 -5.33
C GLY A 69 -8.16 -8.29 -3.98
N ARG A 70 -7.11 -8.32 -3.14
CA ARG A 70 -7.18 -7.74 -1.80
C ARG A 70 -5.84 -7.13 -1.42
N LEU A 71 -5.89 -5.89 -0.93
CA LEU A 71 -4.83 -5.34 -0.11
C LEU A 71 -5.17 -5.55 1.36
N SER A 72 -4.16 -5.90 2.15
CA SER A 72 -4.33 -6.04 3.59
C SER A 72 -3.10 -5.50 4.30
N CYS A 73 -3.34 -4.71 5.34
CA CYS A 73 -2.29 -4.22 6.22
C CYS A 73 -2.75 -4.42 7.66
N LYS A 74 -1.95 -5.16 8.44
CA LYS A 74 -2.12 -5.27 9.88
C LYS A 74 -1.08 -4.37 10.51
N PHE A 75 -1.52 -3.34 11.23
CA PHE A 75 -0.64 -2.37 11.85
C PHE A 75 -1.08 -2.06 13.28
N ARG A 76 -0.18 -1.41 14.02
CA ARG A 76 -0.45 -0.78 15.31
C ARG A 76 0.12 0.62 15.26
N LEU A 77 -0.65 1.61 15.69
CA LEU A 77 -0.14 2.95 15.95
C LEU A 77 0.22 3.08 17.44
N SER A 78 1.28 3.80 17.73
CA SER A 78 1.72 4.13 19.08
C SER A 78 1.79 5.65 19.25
N GLY A 79 1.62 6.12 20.49
CA GLY A 79 1.64 7.54 20.82
C GLY A 79 0.33 8.01 21.46
N ALA A 80 0.31 9.28 21.84
CA ALA A 80 -0.87 9.92 22.41
C ALA A 80 -1.91 10.20 21.33
N LEU A 81 -3.19 10.02 21.67
CA LEU A 81 -4.31 10.37 20.80
C LEU A 81 -4.41 11.89 20.67
N THR A 82 -4.06 12.42 19.50
CA THR A 82 -4.15 13.86 19.19
C THR A 82 -5.20 14.05 18.10
N ASN A 83 -6.10 15.02 18.23
CA ASN A 83 -7.13 15.25 17.22
C ASN A 83 -6.52 15.72 15.89
N ASN A 84 -7.10 15.28 14.77
CA ASN A 84 -6.68 15.57 13.39
C ASN A 84 -5.28 15.07 13.01
N GLN A 85 -4.71 14.14 13.78
CA GLN A 85 -3.38 13.57 13.51
C GLN A 85 -3.48 12.46 12.48
N PHE A 86 -2.61 12.52 11.47
CA PHE A 86 -2.48 11.47 10.47
C PHE A 86 -1.76 10.24 11.04
N GLY A 87 -2.31 9.06 10.75
CA GLY A 87 -1.68 7.77 11.00
C GLY A 87 -0.99 7.22 9.75
N LEU A 88 -1.31 5.97 9.40
CA LEU A 88 -0.82 5.30 8.19
C LEU A 88 -1.67 5.66 6.97
N GLY A 89 -1.01 5.92 5.84
CA GLY A 89 -1.60 5.97 4.50
C GLY A 89 -1.18 4.76 3.67
N ILE A 90 -2.08 4.24 2.84
CA ILE A 90 -1.83 3.13 1.91
C ILE A 90 -2.32 3.56 0.53
N TYR A 91 -1.38 3.58 -0.40
CA TYR A 91 -1.59 4.07 -1.75
C TYR A 91 -1.13 3.03 -2.76
N LEU A 92 -1.92 2.83 -3.81
CA LEU A 92 -1.53 2.10 -5.00
C LEU A 92 -1.84 2.97 -6.21
N CYS A 93 -0.83 3.68 -6.69
CA CYS A 93 -0.90 4.40 -7.94
C CYS A 93 -0.60 3.47 -9.12
N THR A 94 -1.08 3.84 -10.30
CA THR A 94 -0.64 3.25 -11.55
C THR A 94 -0.37 4.36 -12.56
N ASP A 95 0.74 4.23 -13.27
CA ASP A 95 1.10 5.03 -14.44
C ASP A 95 0.76 4.32 -15.75
N VAL A 96 0.27 3.08 -15.66
CA VAL A 96 -0.19 2.27 -16.78
C VAL A 96 -1.60 2.69 -17.15
N ALA A 97 -1.90 2.69 -18.45
CA ALA A 97 -3.25 2.94 -18.95
C ALA A 97 -4.26 1.97 -18.34
N LEU A 98 -5.43 2.49 -17.96
CA LEU A 98 -6.53 1.65 -17.49
C LEU A 98 -7.07 0.80 -18.66
N PRO A 99 -7.61 -0.40 -18.38
CA PRO A 99 -8.32 -1.17 -19.40
C PRO A 99 -9.47 -0.35 -20.01
N ASP A 100 -9.72 -0.48 -21.32
CA ASP A 100 -10.74 0.30 -22.06
C ASP A 100 -12.16 0.22 -21.44
N VAL A 101 -12.44 -0.87 -20.73
CA VAL A 101 -13.73 -1.12 -20.05
C VAL A 101 -13.85 -0.42 -18.69
N VAL A 102 -12.79 0.24 -18.22
CA VAL A 102 -12.74 0.94 -16.92
C VAL A 102 -12.59 2.44 -17.15
N ALA A 103 -13.53 3.20 -16.59
CA ALA A 103 -13.43 4.65 -16.49
C ALA A 103 -13.34 5.07 -15.03
N MET A 104 -12.23 5.72 -14.65
CA MET A 104 -12.15 6.47 -13.40
C MET A 104 -12.63 7.90 -13.66
N THR A 105 -13.62 8.36 -12.90
CA THR A 105 -14.14 9.73 -13.00
C THR A 105 -13.38 10.67 -12.05
N GLY A 106 -13.34 11.97 -12.38
CA GLY A 106 -12.57 12.98 -11.63
C GLY A 106 -11.35 13.49 -12.39
N THR A 107 -10.43 14.14 -11.67
CA THR A 107 -9.20 14.73 -12.22
C THR A 107 -7.96 14.15 -11.53
N GLY A 108 -6.84 14.02 -12.24
CA GLY A 108 -5.56 13.58 -11.68
C GLY A 108 -5.13 12.19 -12.14
N ASN A 109 -4.10 11.64 -11.50
CA ASN A 109 -3.57 10.30 -11.81
C ASN A 109 -4.45 9.22 -11.16
N PRO A 110 -4.65 8.06 -11.80
CA PRO A 110 -5.42 6.98 -11.23
C PRO A 110 -4.71 6.37 -10.03
N PHE A 111 -5.38 6.39 -8.88
CA PHE A 111 -5.04 5.57 -7.73
C PHE A 111 -6.05 4.42 -7.65
N LEU A 112 -5.55 3.19 -7.72
CA LEU A 112 -6.37 2.01 -7.47
C LEU A 112 -6.76 1.92 -5.99
N MET A 113 -5.94 2.52 -5.10
CA MET A 113 -6.21 2.71 -3.69
C MET A 113 -5.61 4.02 -3.20
N SER A 114 -6.40 4.79 -2.44
CA SER A 114 -6.01 6.08 -1.88
C SER A 114 -6.62 6.25 -0.48
N PHE A 115 -6.13 5.47 0.48
CA PHE A 115 -6.68 5.46 1.84
C PHE A 115 -5.68 5.93 2.87
N PHE A 116 -6.16 6.63 3.89
CA PHE A 116 -5.35 6.98 5.04
C PHE A 116 -6.14 6.89 6.33
N THR A 117 -5.41 6.81 7.44
CA THR A 117 -6.01 6.88 8.77
C THR A 117 -5.78 8.25 9.38
N GLN A 118 -6.80 8.78 10.02
CA GLN A 118 -6.71 10.05 10.75
C GLN A 118 -7.55 9.97 12.02
N THR A 119 -7.03 10.56 13.08
CA THR A 119 -7.75 10.66 14.34
C THR A 119 -8.73 11.83 14.28
N THR A 120 -10.00 11.58 14.59
CA THR A 120 -11.02 12.62 14.71
C THR A 120 -12.00 12.22 15.80
N ASP A 121 -12.37 13.16 16.66
CA ASP A 121 -13.35 12.96 17.74
C ASP A 121 -13.06 11.74 18.63
N GLY A 122 -11.79 11.56 18.97
CA GLY A 122 -11.33 10.48 19.83
C GLY A 122 -11.29 9.09 19.18
N LYS A 123 -11.47 9.00 17.85
CA LYS A 123 -11.47 7.73 17.10
C LYS A 123 -10.40 7.74 16.02
N LEU A 124 -9.92 6.56 15.64
CA LEU A 124 -9.14 6.36 14.42
C LEU A 124 -10.10 6.03 13.28
N ASN A 125 -10.13 6.89 12.26
CA ASN A 125 -11.00 6.73 11.09
C ASN A 125 -10.18 6.29 9.88
N LEU A 126 -10.81 5.51 9.00
CA LEU A 126 -10.29 5.21 7.66
C LEU A 126 -10.95 6.17 6.67
N MET A 127 -10.13 6.94 5.96
CA MET A 127 -10.54 8.00 5.06
C MET A 127 -10.09 7.65 3.63
N HIS A 128 -10.88 8.07 2.65
CA HIS A 128 -10.47 8.06 1.24
C HIS A 128 -9.98 9.48 0.88
N HIS A 129 -8.80 9.58 0.26
CA HIS A 129 -8.20 10.85 -0.17
C HIS A 129 -8.63 11.18 -1.59
#